data_AF-A0A4V3C4C7-F1
#
_entry.id   AF-A0A4V3C4C7-F1
#
_cell.length_a   1.000
_cell.length_b   1.000
_cell.length_c   1.000
_cell.angle_alpha   90.00
_cell.angle_beta   90.00
_cell.angle_gamma   90.00
#
_symmetry.space_group_name_H-M   'P 1'
#
loop_
_entity.id
_entity.type
_entity.pdbx_description
1 polymer ?
#
loop_
_entity_poly.entity_id
_entity_poly.type
_entity_poly.pdbx_seq_one_letter_code
_entity_poly.pdbx_strand_id
1 'polypeptide(L)'
;MILRHFIKNRSKRKKIAHIGAGIVILIHAYEKYDSGHGSYLLFAIAGLVFLTIALLHQTIEKRAPWIDGVFFCIEGLLSIMVAVDFFHAGKKALPITYLLLAIFQFYMAFRKSKKSIEVHKSTH
;
A
#
# COMPACT_ATOMS: atom_id res chain seq x y z
N MET A 1 26.33 5.21 10.49
CA MET A 1 26.59 3.87 9.89
C MET A 1 25.35 2.97 9.78
N ILE A 2 24.33 3.15 10.63
CA ILE A 2 23.09 2.34 10.68
C ILE A 2 22.19 2.53 9.43
N LEU A 3 22.08 3.75 8.89
CA LEU A 3 21.26 4.04 7.70
C LEU A 3 21.71 3.26 6.44
N ARG A 4 23.03 3.11 6.23
CA ARG A 4 23.57 2.41 5.05
C ARG A 4 23.21 0.91 5.04
N HIS A 5 23.03 0.30 6.21
CA HIS A 5 22.68 -1.12 6.31
C HIS A 5 21.19 -1.38 6.01
N PHE A 6 20.30 -0.45 6.37
CA PHE A 6 18.88 -0.50 5.99
C PHE A 6 18.66 -0.34 4.48
N ILE A 7 19.52 0.43 3.80
CA ILE A 7 19.42 0.69 2.35
C ILE A 7 19.82 -0.52 1.50
N LYS A 8 20.75 -1.37 1.98
CA LYS A 8 21.34 -2.46 1.16
C LYS A 8 20.42 -3.66 0.98
N ASN A 9 19.49 -3.92 1.91
CA ASN A 9 18.65 -5.12 1.88
C ASN A 9 17.28 -4.84 1.25
N ARG A 10 17.11 -5.17 -0.05
CA ARG A 10 15.88 -4.91 -0.83
C ARG A 10 14.62 -5.47 -0.16
N SER A 11 14.69 -6.62 0.51
CA SER A 11 13.51 -7.22 1.15
C SER A 11 13.04 -6.43 2.38
N LYS A 12 13.97 -5.88 3.17
CA LYS A 12 13.64 -5.03 4.32
C LYS A 12 12.99 -3.72 3.88
N ARG A 13 13.45 -3.12 2.77
CA ARG A 13 12.86 -1.89 2.22
C ARG A 13 11.40 -2.06 1.81
N LYS A 14 11.06 -3.16 1.11
CA LYS A 14 9.67 -3.43 0.71
C LYS A 14 8.77 -3.59 1.93
N LYS A 15 9.22 -4.37 2.91
CA LYS A 15 8.49 -4.57 4.17
C LYS A 15 8.21 -3.23 4.87
N ILE A 16 9.23 -2.38 4.99
CA ILE A 16 9.09 -1.06 5.63
C ILE A 16 8.13 -0.17 4.85
N ALA A 17 8.15 -0.20 3.50
CA ALA A 17 7.23 0.57 2.69
C ALA A 17 5.77 0.17 2.93
N HIS A 18 5.46 -1.13 2.93
CA HIS A 18 4.10 -1.61 3.20
C HIS A 18 3.65 -1.38 4.65
N ILE A 19 4.57 -1.49 5.62
CA ILE A 19 4.29 -1.11 7.02
C ILE A 19 3.96 0.38 7.10
N GLY A 20 4.75 1.23 6.43
CA GLY A 20 4.49 2.67 6.37
C GLY A 20 3.13 2.99 5.76
N ALA A 21 2.77 2.32 4.67
CA ALA A 21 1.44 2.45 4.06
C ALA A 21 0.32 2.03 5.03
N GLY A 22 0.48 0.89 5.72
CA GLY A 22 -0.45 0.44 6.76
C GLY A 22 -0.65 1.46 7.89
N ILE A 23 0.44 2.08 8.37
CA ILE A 23 0.38 3.13 9.38
C ILE A 23 -0.35 4.37 8.85
N VAL A 24 -0.09 4.81 7.62
CA VAL A 24 -0.78 5.96 7.00
C VAL A 24 -2.28 5.71 6.90
N ILE A 25 -2.70 4.49 6.55
CA ILE A 25 -4.12 4.11 6.50
C ILE A 25 -4.75 4.19 7.90
N LEU A 26 -4.03 3.75 8.94
CA LEU A 26 -4.50 3.83 10.33
C LEU A 26 -4.60 5.29 10.82
N ILE A 27 -3.67 6.15 10.41
CA ILE A 27 -3.76 7.60 10.68
C ILE A 27 -5.01 8.19 10.02
N HIS A 28 -5.27 7.85 8.75
CA HIS A 28 -6.49 8.29 8.05
C HIS A 28 -7.76 7.78 8.74
N ALA A 29 -7.74 6.54 9.26
CA ALA A 29 -8.84 6.00 10.06
C ALA A 29 -9.08 6.84 11.33
N TYR A 30 -8.01 7.22 12.04
CA TYR A 30 -8.11 8.07 13.23
C TYR A 30 -8.67 9.46 12.89
N GLU A 31 -8.21 10.10 11.81
CA GLU A 31 -8.75 11.39 11.36
C GLU A 31 -10.25 11.31 11.03
N LYS A 32 -10.70 10.21 10.43
CA LYS A 32 -12.12 9.97 10.14
C LYS A 32 -12.95 9.74 11.39
N TYR A 33 -12.39 9.05 12.38
CA TYR A 33 -13.03 8.88 13.69
C TYR A 33 -13.23 10.23 14.38
N ASP A 34 -12.19 11.06 14.45
CA ASP A 34 -12.23 12.39 15.07
C ASP A 34 -13.20 13.34 14.34
N SER A 35 -13.26 13.23 13.01
CA SER A 35 -14.19 13.98 12.16
C SER A 35 -15.63 13.45 12.19
N GLY A 36 -15.94 12.43 13.02
CA GLY A 36 -17.28 11.84 13.14
C GLY A 36 -17.79 11.07 11.93
N HIS A 37 -16.92 10.69 10.98
CA HIS A 37 -17.29 9.98 9.77
C HIS A 37 -17.28 8.47 10.00
N GLY A 38 -18.41 7.78 9.78
CA GLY A 38 -18.55 6.34 9.99
C GLY A 38 -17.62 5.44 9.16
N SER A 39 -16.95 5.98 8.13
CA SER A 39 -15.96 5.25 7.32
C SER A 39 -14.67 4.89 8.08
N TYR A 40 -14.45 5.44 9.28
CA TYR A 40 -13.27 5.15 10.10
C TYR A 40 -13.07 3.65 10.35
N LEU A 41 -14.15 2.90 10.56
CA LEU A 41 -14.13 1.46 10.82
C LEU A 41 -13.56 0.68 9.62
N LEU A 42 -13.95 1.08 8.41
CA LEU A 42 -13.44 0.49 7.17
C LEU A 42 -11.94 0.71 7.03
N PHE A 43 -11.47 1.95 7.23
CA PHE A 43 -10.04 2.27 7.14
C PHE A 43 -9.24 1.63 8.28
N ALA A 44 -9.79 1.51 9.48
CA ALA A 44 -9.13 0.85 10.60
C ALA A 44 -8.91 -0.63 10.33
N ILE A 45 -9.95 -1.34 9.88
CA ILE A 45 -9.88 -2.77 9.52
C ILE A 45 -8.92 -2.95 8.33
N ALA A 46 -9.05 -2.12 7.29
CA ALA A 46 -8.16 -2.16 6.13
C ALA A 46 -6.70 -1.96 6.54
N GLY A 47 -6.40 -0.98 7.40
CA GLY A 47 -5.06 -0.70 7.91
C GLY A 47 -4.49 -1.85 8.74
N LEU A 48 -5.29 -2.44 9.64
CA LEU A 48 -4.86 -3.59 10.45
C LEU A 48 -4.59 -4.83 9.60
N VAL A 49 -5.48 -5.14 8.66
CA VAL A 49 -5.29 -6.26 7.71
C VAL A 49 -4.04 -6.01 6.89
N PHE A 50 -3.89 -4.82 6.31
CA PHE A 50 -2.74 -4.47 5.48
C PHE A 50 -1.43 -4.57 6.26
N LEU A 51 -1.38 -4.06 7.50
CA LEU A 51 -0.22 -4.14 8.37
C LEU A 51 0.14 -5.60 8.70
N THR A 52 -0.86 -6.44 8.97
CA THR A 52 -0.67 -7.86 9.25
C THR A 52 -0.05 -8.58 8.05
N ILE A 53 -0.59 -8.35 6.84
CA ILE A 53 -0.06 -8.97 5.62
C ILE A 53 1.34 -8.39 5.32
N ALA A 54 1.59 -7.09 5.56
CA ALA A 54 2.91 -6.48 5.42
C ALA A 54 3.97 -7.10 6.34
N LEU A 55 3.60 -7.47 7.57
CA LEU A 55 4.51 -8.16 8.49
C LEU A 55 4.90 -9.56 7.98
N LEU A 56 3.96 -10.26 7.36
CA LEU A 56 4.11 -11.60 6.79
C LEU A 56 4.58 -11.60 5.33
N HIS A 57 4.79 -10.41 4.74
CA HIS A 57 5.08 -10.21 3.32
C HIS A 57 6.21 -11.11 2.80
N GLN A 58 7.31 -11.24 3.54
CA GLN A 58 8.45 -12.08 3.13
C GLN A 58 8.12 -13.58 3.06
N THR A 59 7.27 -14.06 3.97
CA THR A 59 6.83 -15.45 3.98
C THR A 59 5.86 -15.71 2.82
N ILE A 60 5.00 -14.74 2.54
CA ILE A 60 4.02 -14.82 1.44
C ILE A 60 4.71 -14.69 0.08
N GLU A 61 5.66 -13.77 -0.10
CA GLU A 61 6.40 -13.54 -1.35
C GLU A 61 7.12 -14.81 -1.82
N LYS A 62 7.62 -15.65 -0.89
CA LYS A 62 8.25 -16.94 -1.21
C LYS A 62 7.29 -17.95 -1.84
N ARG A 63 6.00 -17.91 -1.50
CA ARG A 63 4.97 -18.84 -2.01
C ARG A 63 4.12 -18.23 -3.13
N ALA A 64 3.96 -16.91 -3.12
CA ALA A 64 3.13 -16.16 -4.04
C ALA A 64 3.90 -14.89 -4.48
N PRO A 65 4.80 -14.99 -5.47
CA PRO A 65 5.63 -13.87 -5.89
C PRO A 65 4.82 -12.71 -6.51
N TRP A 66 3.59 -12.96 -6.95
CA TRP A 66 2.65 -11.96 -7.46
C TRP A 66 2.00 -11.11 -6.37
N ILE A 67 2.19 -11.42 -5.08
CA ILE A 67 1.57 -10.69 -3.97
C ILE A 67 1.96 -9.20 -3.94
N ASP A 68 3.20 -8.86 -4.33
CA ASP A 68 3.66 -7.46 -4.48
C ASP A 68 2.68 -6.65 -5.33
N GLY A 69 2.18 -7.22 -6.43
CA GLY A 69 1.25 -6.53 -7.32
C GLY A 69 -0.12 -6.36 -6.71
N VAL A 70 -0.60 -7.32 -5.93
CA VAL A 70 -1.87 -7.22 -5.19
C VAL A 70 -1.82 -6.08 -4.18
N PHE A 71 -0.72 -5.97 -3.44
CA PHE A 71 -0.50 -4.87 -2.51
C PHE A 71 -0.60 -3.52 -3.21
N PHE A 72 0.08 -3.34 -4.35
CA PHE A 72 -0.02 -2.11 -5.13
C PHE A 72 -1.44 -1.85 -5.65
N CYS A 73 -2.20 -2.88 -6.03
CA CYS A 73 -3.62 -2.70 -6.39
C CYS A 73 -4.46 -2.21 -5.21
N ILE A 74 -4.29 -2.80 -4.03
CA ILE A 74 -5.00 -2.39 -2.81
C ILE A 74 -4.62 -0.96 -2.42
N GLU A 75 -3.33 -0.63 -2.44
CA GLU A 75 -2.84 0.72 -2.17
C GLU A 75 -3.41 1.73 -3.19
N GLY A 76 -3.50 1.36 -4.47
CA GLY A 76 -4.11 2.19 -5.52
C GLY A 76 -5.59 2.48 -5.27
N LEU A 77 -6.37 1.47 -4.87
CA LEU A 77 -7.78 1.63 -4.50
C LEU A 77 -7.95 2.54 -3.28
N LEU A 78 -7.14 2.33 -2.24
CA LEU A 78 -7.17 3.18 -1.05
C LEU A 78 -6.80 4.62 -1.37
N SER A 79 -5.80 4.86 -2.23
CA SER A 79 -5.44 6.19 -2.69
C SER A 79 -6.61 6.88 -3.41
N ILE A 80 -7.39 6.16 -4.22
CA ILE A 80 -8.61 6.70 -4.84
C ILE A 80 -9.65 7.07 -3.77
N MET A 81 -9.89 6.20 -2.79
CA MET A 81 -10.85 6.48 -1.72
C MET A 81 -10.46 7.73 -0.93
N VAL A 82 -9.17 7.89 -0.60
CA VAL A 82 -8.62 9.08 0.06
C VAL A 82 -8.76 10.32 -0.82
N ALA A 83 -8.55 10.21 -2.14
CA ALA A 83 -8.76 11.32 -3.07
C ALA A 83 -10.22 11.79 -3.06
N VAL A 84 -11.18 10.86 -3.11
CA VAL A 84 -12.61 11.18 -3.04
C VAL A 84 -12.96 11.88 -1.73
N ASP A 85 -12.43 11.39 -0.60
CA ASP A 85 -12.58 12.03 0.71
C ASP A 85 -12.07 13.48 0.69
N PHE A 86 -10.91 13.74 0.10
CA PHE A 86 -10.36 15.09 0.02
C PHE A 86 -11.10 16.00 -0.96
N PHE A 87 -11.68 15.45 -2.03
CA PHE A 87 -12.57 16.20 -2.92
C PHE A 87 -13.82 16.67 -2.16
N HIS A 88 -14.46 15.79 -1.39
CA HIS A 88 -15.60 16.15 -0.56
C HIS A 88 -15.24 17.17 0.55
N ALA A 89 -14.01 17.11 1.07
CA ALA A 89 -13.48 18.10 2.01
C ALA A 89 -13.07 19.45 1.36
N GLY A 90 -13.26 19.62 0.05
CA GLY A 90 -12.96 20.87 -0.68
C GLY A 90 -11.46 21.14 -0.89
N LYS A 91 -10.59 20.17 -0.64
CA LYS A 91 -9.13 20.32 -0.86
C LYS A 91 -8.86 20.25 -2.36
N LYS A 92 -8.08 21.19 -2.91
CA LYS A 92 -7.83 21.25 -4.37
C LYS A 92 -6.59 20.46 -4.82
N ALA A 93 -5.50 20.52 -4.06
CA ALA A 93 -4.23 19.90 -4.45
C ALA A 93 -4.13 18.41 -4.05
N LEU A 94 -4.52 18.10 -2.81
CA LEU A 94 -4.39 16.75 -2.24
C LEU A 94 -5.08 15.66 -3.07
N PRO A 95 -6.33 15.81 -3.54
CA PRO A 95 -6.97 14.76 -4.32
C PRO A 95 -6.21 14.43 -5.60
N ILE A 96 -5.67 15.44 -6.29
CA ILE A 96 -4.90 15.26 -7.52
C ILE A 96 -3.63 14.47 -7.23
N THR A 97 -2.94 14.76 -6.12
CA THR A 97 -1.76 14.01 -5.69
C THR A 97 -2.09 12.54 -5.45
N TYR A 98 -3.19 12.23 -4.76
CA TYR A 98 -3.61 10.86 -4.50
C TYR A 98 -4.09 10.12 -5.75
N LEU A 99 -4.72 10.80 -6.70
CA LEU A 99 -5.05 10.21 -8.00
C LEU A 99 -3.79 9.85 -8.80
N LEU A 100 -2.80 10.74 -8.85
CA LEU A 100 -1.52 10.44 -9.51
C LEU A 100 -0.80 9.27 -8.82
N LEU A 101 -0.83 9.23 -7.47
CA LEU A 101 -0.30 8.13 -6.69
C LEU A 101 -1.00 6.81 -7.02
N ALA A 102 -2.33 6.82 -7.11
CA ALA A 102 -3.12 5.65 -7.47
C ALA A 102 -2.74 5.11 -8.86
N ILE A 103 -2.63 5.99 -9.86
CA ILE A 103 -2.20 5.61 -11.21
C ILE A 103 -0.81 4.97 -11.19
N PHE A 104 0.13 5.57 -10.46
CA PHE A 104 1.47 5.03 -10.29
C PHE A 104 1.45 3.66 -9.61
N GLN A 105 0.63 3.48 -8.58
CA GLN A 105 0.46 2.21 -7.87
C GLN A 105 -0.12 1.13 -8.80
N PHE A 106 -1.15 1.42 -9.59
CA PHE A 106 -1.68 0.46 -10.57
C PHE A 106 -0.66 0.10 -11.66
N TYR A 107 0.10 1.08 -12.16
CA TYR A 107 1.19 0.81 -13.10
C TYR A 107 2.25 -0.13 -12.47
N MET A 108 2.64 0.14 -11.23
CA MET A 108 3.58 -0.71 -10.49
C MET A 108 3.02 -2.12 -10.26
N ALA A 109 1.73 -2.24 -9.94
CA ALA A 109 1.03 -3.51 -9.79
C ALA A 109 1.15 -4.36 -11.05
N PHE A 110 0.82 -3.78 -12.20
CA PHE A 110 0.90 -4.47 -13.49
C PHE A 110 2.33 -4.92 -13.83
N ARG A 111 3.30 -4.02 -13.68
CA ARG A 111 4.71 -4.30 -13.99
C ARG A 111 5.31 -5.38 -13.08
N LYS A 112 4.97 -5.35 -11.78
CA LYS A 112 5.45 -6.32 -10.79
C LYS A 112 4.82 -7.69 -10.94
N SER A 113 3.50 -7.74 -11.16
CA SER A 113 2.78 -9.00 -11.36
C SER A 113 3.31 -9.76 -12.57
N LYS A 114 3.49 -9.09 -13.72
CA LYS A 114 4.06 -9.73 -14.93
C LYS A 114 5.44 -10.32 -14.67
N LYS A 115 6.35 -9.52 -14.12
CA LYS A 115 7.73 -9.94 -13.84
C LYS A 115 7.80 -11.11 -12.85
N SER A 116 6.95 -11.12 -11.82
CA SER A 116 6.92 -12.21 -10.84
C SER A 116 6.36 -13.52 -11.42
N ILE A 117 5.36 -13.45 -12.30
CA ILE A 117 4.80 -14.64 -12.97
C ILE A 117 5.82 -15.26 -13.92
N GLU A 118 6.54 -14.44 -14.69
CA GLU A 118 7.57 -14.93 -15.62
C GLU A 118 8.73 -15.64 -14.90
N VAL A 119 9.22 -15.07 -13.79
CA VAL A 119 10.28 -15.68 -12.98
C VAL A 119 9.83 -16.99 -12.34
N HIS A 120 8.57 -17.09 -11.89
CA HIS A 120 8.08 -18.35 -11.32
C HIS A 120 7.99 -19.47 -12.38
N LYS A 121 7.51 -19.14 -13.60
CA LYS A 121 7.45 -20.09 -14.72
C LYS A 121 8.82 -20.54 -15.24
N SER A 122 9.89 -19.78 -15.00
CA SER A 122 11.24 -20.15 -15.44
C SER A 122 12.00 -21.01 -14.41
N THR A 123 11.48 -21.11 -13.18
CA THR A 123 12.16 -21.77 -12.05
C THR A 123 11.52 -23.12 -11.69
N HIS A 124 10.37 -23.43 -12.29
CA HIS A 124 9.63 -24.69 -12.20
C HIS A 124 9.30 -25.16 -13.61
#